data_AF-A0A937X5G5-F1
#
_entry.id   AF-A0A937X5G5-F1
#
_cell.length_a   1.000
_cell.length_b   1.000
_cell.length_c   1.000
_cell.angle_alpha   90.00
_cell.angle_beta   90.00
_cell.angle_gamma   90.00
#
_symmetry.space_group_name_H-M   'P 1'
#
loop_
_entity.id
_entity.type
_entity.pdbx_description
1 polymer ?
#
loop_
_entity_poly.entity_id
_entity_poly.type
_entity_poly.pdbx_seq_one_letter_code
_entity_poly.pdbx_strand_id
1 'polypeptide(L)'
;WFLYAAIAVWGILVYDAAIALYPEIPGTGARAFHFGLGNFIMWVNVLLLGGYTFGCHALRHLVGGNVDCWSCTKFGQTRHKLWSIVTKFNEKHMQWAWSSLISVALTDFYIYWLSTHVTTYQPWL
;
A
#
# COMPACT_ATOMS: atom_id res chain seq x y z
N TRP A 1 -2.20 17.27 -7.44
CA TRP A 1 -3.34 16.60 -8.11
C TRP A 1 -3.20 15.08 -8.09
N PHE A 2 -2.21 14.49 -8.78
CA PHE A 2 -2.03 13.03 -8.83
C PHE A 2 -1.89 12.31 -7.47
N LEU A 3 -1.35 12.98 -6.45
CA LEU A 3 -1.23 12.42 -5.09
C LEU A 3 -2.57 11.93 -4.51
N TYR A 4 -3.65 12.70 -4.68
CA TYR A 4 -4.96 12.33 -4.12
C TYR A 4 -5.54 11.10 -4.80
N ALA A 5 -5.38 11.00 -6.13
CA ALA A 5 -5.77 9.81 -6.88
C ALA A 5 -4.93 8.60 -6.47
N ALA A 6 -3.61 8.78 -6.32
CA ALA A 6 -2.71 7.71 -5.87
C ALA A 6 -3.07 7.18 -4.46
N ILE A 7 -3.40 8.08 -3.52
CA ILE A 7 -3.87 7.69 -2.19
C ILE A 7 -5.20 6.93 -2.27
N ALA A 8 -6.12 7.36 -3.13
CA ALA A 8 -7.41 6.68 -3.31
C ALA A 8 -7.22 5.26 -3.87
N VAL A 9 -6.41 5.10 -4.92
CA VAL A 9 -6.09 3.78 -5.51
C VAL A 9 -5.37 2.90 -4.49
N TRP A 10 -4.39 3.44 -3.77
CA TRP A 10 -3.70 2.71 -2.71
C TRP A 10 -4.67 2.24 -1.61
N GLY A 11 -5.64 3.06 -1.22
CA GLY A 11 -6.68 2.69 -0.26
C GLY A 11 -7.58 1.53 -0.73
N ILE A 12 -7.88 1.47 -2.03
CA ILE A 12 -8.60 0.33 -2.62
C ILE A 12 -7.75 -0.94 -2.52
N LEU A 13 -6.46 -0.87 -2.86
CA LEU A 13 -5.55 -2.02 -2.76
C LEU A 13 -5.39 -2.52 -1.32
N VAL A 14 -5.36 -1.62 -0.34
CA VAL A 14 -5.38 -1.97 1.09
C VAL A 14 -6.68 -2.69 1.44
N TYR A 15 -7.82 -2.18 0.97
CA TYR A 15 -9.12 -2.80 1.21
C TYR A 15 -9.17 -4.23 0.61
N ASP A 16 -8.73 -4.40 -0.64
CA ASP A 16 -8.68 -5.69 -1.31
C ASP A 16 -7.77 -6.69 -0.57
N ALA A 17 -6.58 -6.26 -0.16
CA ALA A 17 -5.67 -7.09 0.64
C ALA A 17 -6.24 -7.44 2.02
N ALA A 18 -7.04 -6.55 2.63
CA ALA A 18 -7.67 -6.79 3.92
C ALA A 18 -8.84 -7.76 3.83
N ILE A 19 -9.71 -7.66 2.81
CA ILE A 19 -10.81 -8.61 2.62
C ILE A 19 -10.31 -10.00 2.21
N ALA A 20 -9.17 -10.08 1.53
CA ALA A 20 -8.51 -11.34 1.15
C ALA A 20 -8.00 -12.16 2.35
N LEU A 21 -7.83 -11.53 3.53
CA LEU A 21 -7.54 -12.23 4.78
C LEU A 21 -8.72 -13.04 5.31
N TYR A 22 -9.94 -12.77 4.84
CA TYR A 22 -11.15 -13.45 5.28
C TYR A 22 -11.90 -14.03 4.08
N PRO A 23 -11.37 -15.05 3.39
CA PRO A 23 -12.08 -15.70 2.30
C PRO A 23 -13.35 -16.41 2.82
N GLU A 24 -14.33 -16.57 1.93
CA GLU A 24 -15.54 -17.35 2.20
C GLU A 24 -15.24 -18.85 2.14
N ILE A 25 -15.71 -19.59 3.14
CA ILE A 25 -15.61 -21.04 3.22
C ILE A 25 -16.66 -21.66 2.27
N PRO A 26 -16.24 -22.40 1.23
CA PRO A 26 -17.13 -23.03 0.26
C PRO A 26 -18.22 -23.86 0.94
N GLY A 27 -19.47 -23.61 0.54
CA GLY A 27 -20.63 -24.38 1.03
C GLY A 27 -21.17 -23.97 2.40
N THR A 28 -20.59 -22.97 3.07
CA THR A 28 -21.08 -22.51 4.39
C THR A 28 -21.52 -21.05 4.43
N GLY A 29 -21.04 -20.21 3.51
CA GLY A 29 -21.24 -18.75 3.55
C GLY A 29 -20.52 -18.04 4.70
N ALA A 30 -19.81 -18.76 5.56
CA ALA A 30 -19.02 -18.19 6.65
C ALA A 30 -17.65 -17.71 6.13
N ARG A 31 -17.10 -16.66 6.73
CA ARG A 31 -15.74 -16.16 6.44
C ARG A 31 -14.83 -16.47 7.60
N ALA A 32 -13.63 -16.98 7.32
CA ALA A 32 -12.63 -17.29 8.35
C ALA A 32 -11.28 -16.67 7.99
N PHE A 33 -10.49 -16.35 9.01
CA PHE A 33 -9.15 -15.80 8.81
C PHE A 33 -8.25 -16.82 8.11
N HIS A 34 -7.58 -16.38 7.05
CA HIS A 34 -6.59 -17.14 6.30
C HIS A 34 -5.41 -16.25 5.93
N PHE A 35 -4.19 -16.78 6.07
CA PHE A 35 -2.98 -16.10 5.63
C PHE A 35 -2.15 -17.06 4.76
N GLY A 36 -2.21 -16.85 3.45
CA GLY A 36 -1.47 -17.63 2.46
C GLY A 36 -0.55 -16.78 1.60
N LEU A 37 0.05 -17.42 0.58
CA LEU A 37 0.98 -16.76 -0.33
C LEU A 37 0.37 -15.55 -1.06
N GLY A 38 -0.90 -15.66 -1.49
CA GLY A 38 -1.59 -14.54 -2.14
C GLY A 38 -1.72 -13.32 -1.24
N ASN A 39 -2.09 -13.53 0.03
CA ASN A 39 -2.15 -12.46 1.04
C ASN A 39 -0.77 -11.81 1.23
N PHE A 40 0.29 -12.63 1.35
CA PHE A 40 1.65 -12.12 1.48
C PHE A 40 2.04 -11.23 0.28
N ILE A 41 1.83 -11.69 -0.95
CA ILE A 41 2.15 -10.94 -2.18
C ILE A 41 1.37 -9.62 -2.23
N MET A 42 0.06 -9.65 -1.95
CA MET A 42 -0.79 -8.46 -1.96
C MET A 42 -0.36 -7.43 -0.90
N TRP A 43 -0.03 -7.88 0.32
CA TRP A 43 0.43 -6.98 1.39
C TRP A 43 1.81 -6.38 1.09
N VAL A 44 2.73 -7.14 0.52
CA VAL A 44 4.02 -6.59 0.04
C VAL A 44 3.79 -5.52 -1.03
N ASN A 45 2.89 -5.75 -1.97
CA ASN A 45 2.52 -4.78 -3.00
C ASN A 45 1.96 -3.48 -2.39
N VAL A 46 1.01 -3.60 -1.46
CA VAL A 46 0.44 -2.46 -0.73
C VAL A 46 1.51 -1.66 0.02
N LEU A 47 2.45 -2.33 0.68
CA LEU A 47 3.53 -1.65 1.41
C LEU A 47 4.48 -0.91 0.49
N LEU A 48 4.88 -1.52 -0.63
CA LEU A 48 5.80 -0.90 -1.60
C LEU A 48 5.15 0.30 -2.31
N LEU A 49 3.89 0.17 -2.75
CA LEU A 49 3.12 1.27 -3.33
C LEU A 49 2.85 2.37 -2.30
N GLY A 50 2.62 2.01 -1.04
CA GLY A 50 2.49 2.96 0.06
C GLY A 50 3.77 3.75 0.26
N GLY A 51 4.93 3.08 0.30
CA GLY A 51 6.24 3.73 0.39
C GLY A 51 6.49 4.71 -0.76
N TYR A 52 6.09 4.36 -1.99
CA TYR A 52 6.17 5.25 -3.14
C TYR A 52 5.22 6.46 -3.01
N THR A 53 3.93 6.21 -2.70
CA THR A 53 2.87 7.23 -2.60
C THR A 53 3.17 8.23 -1.47
N PHE A 54 3.50 7.72 -0.28
CA PHE A 54 3.80 8.52 0.90
C PHE A 54 5.24 9.06 0.91
N GLY A 55 6.10 8.63 -0.02
CA GLY A 55 7.42 9.20 -0.24
C GLY A 55 7.46 10.33 -1.27
N CYS A 56 6.34 10.74 -1.87
CA CYS A 56 6.38 11.72 -2.95
C CYS A 56 6.73 13.15 -2.46
N HIS A 57 7.32 13.94 -3.36
CA HIS A 57 7.62 15.36 -3.08
C HIS A 57 6.36 16.16 -2.76
N ALA A 58 5.24 15.88 -3.43
CA ALA A 58 3.98 16.56 -3.19
C ALA A 58 3.48 16.40 -1.74
N LEU A 59 3.61 15.20 -1.16
CA LEU A 59 3.22 14.96 0.23
C LEU A 59 4.17 15.67 1.21
N ARG A 60 5.47 15.72 0.91
CA ARG A 60 6.44 16.48 1.71
C ARG A 60 6.06 17.96 1.79
N HIS A 61 5.67 18.54 0.67
CA HIS A 61 5.16 19.93 0.62
C HIS A 61 3.80 20.08 1.33
N LEU A 62 2.90 19.11 1.23
CA LEU A 62 1.60 19.16 1.91
C LEU A 62 1.76 19.17 3.45
N VAL A 63 2.65 18.32 3.97
CA VAL A 63 2.86 18.19 5.42
C VAL A 63 3.65 19.36 5.99
N GLY A 64 4.63 19.88 5.25
CA GLY A 64 5.62 20.83 5.79
C GLY A 64 6.00 22.04 4.95
N GLY A 65 5.45 22.21 3.75
CA GLY A 65 5.90 23.23 2.79
C GLY A 65 5.47 24.67 3.08
N ASN A 66 4.69 24.93 4.14
CA ASN A 66 4.17 26.26 4.49
C ASN A 66 4.47 26.62 5.97
N VAL A 67 5.51 26.04 6.57
CA VAL A 67 5.82 26.24 7.98
C VAL A 67 7.27 26.70 8.13
N ASP A 68 7.45 27.97 8.48
CA ASP A 68 8.78 28.56 8.71
C ASP A 68 9.24 28.41 10.18
N CYS A 69 8.29 28.29 11.12
CA CYS A 69 8.57 28.04 12.53
C CYS A 69 7.72 26.88 13.09
N TRP A 70 8.33 25.70 13.23
CA TRP A 70 7.66 24.50 13.76
C TRP A 70 7.25 24.61 15.23
N SER A 71 7.91 25.44 16.03
CA SER A 71 7.54 25.68 17.44
C SER A 71 6.42 26.72 17.61
N CYS A 72 6.19 27.57 16.60
CA CYS A 72 5.21 28.65 16.63
C CYS A 72 3.84 28.24 16.06
N THR A 73 3.78 27.14 15.29
CA THR A 73 2.57 26.68 14.62
C THR A 73 1.85 25.59 15.44
N LYS A 74 0.51 25.64 15.44
CA LYS A 74 -0.33 24.60 16.05
C LYS A 74 0.03 23.22 15.47
N PHE A 75 0.25 22.24 16.35
CA PHE A 75 0.72 20.89 16.00
C PHE A 75 2.08 20.82 15.27
N GLY A 76 2.91 21.87 15.31
CA GLY A 76 4.13 21.93 14.52
C GLY A 76 5.16 20.83 14.83
N GLN A 77 5.26 20.37 16.08
CA GLN A 77 6.05 19.18 16.45
C GLN A 77 5.59 17.92 15.69
N THR A 78 4.28 17.65 15.64
CA THR A 78 3.71 16.51 14.91
C THR A 78 3.93 16.64 13.41
N ARG A 79 3.73 17.84 12.85
CA ARG A 79 3.97 18.09 11.43
C ARG A 79 5.44 17.92 11.06
N HIS A 80 6.37 18.36 11.91
CA HIS A 80 7.81 18.15 11.70
C HIS A 80 8.18 16.66 11.74
N LYS A 81 7.61 15.89 12.68
CA LYS A 81 7.79 14.43 12.72
C LYS A 81 7.29 13.77 11.43
N LEU A 82 6.07 14.09 10.99
CA LEU A 82 5.52 13.56 9.74
C LEU A 82 6.35 13.97 8.53
N TRP A 83 6.76 15.23 8.45
CA TRP A 83 7.64 15.73 7.39
C TRP A 83 9.00 15.02 7.38
N SER A 84 9.57 14.74 8.55
CA SER A 84 10.82 13.98 8.68
C SER A 84 10.65 12.54 8.18
N ILE A 85 9.56 11.87 8.54
CA ILE A 85 9.23 10.52 8.03
C ILE A 85 9.08 10.55 6.51
N VAL A 86 8.24 11.44 5.97
CA VAL A 86 8.04 11.60 4.52
C VAL A 86 9.35 11.91 3.81
N THR A 87 10.23 12.71 4.41
CA THR A 87 11.55 13.03 3.85
C THR A 87 12.43 11.77 3.75
N LYS A 88 12.45 10.90 4.76
CA LYS A 88 13.18 9.62 4.70
C LYS A 88 12.66 8.71 3.57
N PHE A 89 11.34 8.63 3.39
CA PHE A 89 10.76 7.89 2.26
C PHE A 89 11.09 8.57 0.92
N ASN A 90 11.10 9.90 0.88
CA ASN A 90 11.39 10.69 -0.31
C ASN A 90 12.83 10.55 -0.80
N GLU A 91 13.81 10.47 0.10
CA GLU A 91 15.22 10.21 -0.25
C GLU A 91 15.40 8.90 -1.04
N LYS A 92 14.52 7.93 -0.82
CA LYS A 92 14.50 6.65 -1.53
C LYS A 92 13.34 6.53 -2.53
N HIS A 93 12.69 7.64 -2.91
CA HIS A 93 11.48 7.62 -3.73
C HIS A 93 11.63 6.84 -5.03
N MET A 94 12.78 6.97 -5.70
CA MET A 94 13.10 6.21 -6.91
C MET A 94 13.18 4.70 -6.63
N GLN A 95 13.74 4.28 -5.50
CA GLN A 95 13.82 2.87 -5.13
C GLN A 95 12.43 2.30 -4.83
N TRP A 96 11.61 3.03 -4.07
CA TRP A 96 10.22 2.65 -3.85
C TRP A 96 9.43 2.54 -5.16
N ALA A 97 9.67 3.43 -6.13
CA ALA A 97 9.05 3.36 -7.45
C ALA A 97 9.39 2.05 -8.17
N TRP A 98 10.67 1.73 -8.33
CA TRP A 98 11.10 0.49 -9.02
C TRP A 98 10.63 -0.77 -8.29
N SER A 99 10.78 -0.82 -6.97
CA SER A 99 10.32 -1.97 -6.18
C SER A 99 8.80 -2.14 -6.29
N SER A 100 8.03 -1.06 -6.22
CA SER A 100 6.57 -1.12 -6.38
C SER A 100 6.16 -1.56 -7.78
N LEU A 101 6.85 -1.10 -8.83
CA LEU A 101 6.54 -1.45 -10.21
C LEU A 101 6.76 -2.94 -10.49
N ILE A 102 7.85 -3.50 -9.97
CA ILE A 102 8.11 -4.95 -10.00
C ILE A 102 7.03 -5.70 -9.21
N SER A 103 6.70 -5.23 -8.01
CA SER A 103 5.71 -5.88 -7.15
C SER A 103 4.31 -5.89 -7.75
N VAL A 104 3.89 -4.81 -8.41
CA VAL A 104 2.60 -4.73 -9.10
C VAL A 104 2.57 -5.76 -10.22
N ALA A 105 3.60 -5.79 -11.08
CA ALA A 105 3.68 -6.77 -12.16
C ALA A 105 3.63 -8.22 -11.65
N LEU A 106 4.30 -8.52 -10.53
CA LEU A 106 4.26 -9.83 -9.89
C LEU A 106 2.88 -10.16 -9.31
N THR A 107 2.22 -9.18 -8.69
CA THR A 107 0.88 -9.35 -8.11
C THR A 107 -0.16 -9.60 -9.21
N ASP A 108 -0.11 -8.80 -10.28
CA ASP A 108 -1.01 -8.93 -11.44
C ASP A 108 -0.81 -10.28 -12.12
N PHE A 109 0.44 -10.67 -12.35
CA PHE A 109 0.76 -11.99 -12.91
C PHE A 109 0.26 -13.13 -12.03
N TYR A 110 0.44 -13.03 -10.70
CA TYR A 110 -0.01 -14.06 -9.75
C TYR A 110 -1.53 -14.20 -9.74
N ILE A 111 -2.27 -13.08 -9.67
CA ILE A 111 -3.74 -13.09 -9.70
C ILE A 111 -4.24 -13.59 -11.04
N TYR A 112 -3.65 -13.12 -12.15
CA TYR A 112 -3.99 -13.60 -13.49
C TYR A 112 -3.78 -15.11 -13.59
N TRP A 113 -2.63 -15.62 -13.14
CA TRP A 113 -2.35 -17.05 -13.19
C TRP A 113 -3.37 -17.87 -12.39
N LEU A 114 -3.76 -17.42 -11.19
CA LEU A 114 -4.84 -18.05 -10.42
C LEU A 114 -6.20 -17.99 -11.14
N SER A 115 -6.49 -16.90 -11.85
CA SER A 115 -7.75 -16.73 -12.58
C SER A 115 -7.88 -17.64 -13.82
N THR A 116 -6.77 -18.11 -14.39
CA THR A 116 -6.78 -18.97 -15.58
C THR A 116 -7.24 -20.42 -15.32
N HIS A 117 -7.61 -20.77 -14.08
CA HIS A 117 -8.03 -22.11 -13.66
C HIS A 117 -7.02 -23.24 -13.96
N VAL A 118 -5.76 -22.90 -14.28
CA VAL A 118 -4.68 -23.87 -14.49
C VAL A 118 -4.29 -24.55 -13.17
N THR A 119 -4.51 -23.88 -12.04
CA THR A 119 -4.31 -24.43 -10.69
C THR A 119 -5.63 -24.43 -9.92
N THR A 120 -5.91 -25.52 -9.20
CA THR A 120 -6.96 -25.55 -8.17
C THR A 120 -6.50 -24.69 -6.99
N TYR A 121 -6.89 -23.42 -6.95
CA TYR A 121 -6.76 -22.60 -5.76
C TYR A 121 -7.63 -23.21 -4.66
N GLN A 122 -7.01 -23.75 -3.62
CA GLN A 122 -7.68 -24.24 -2.42
C GLN A 122 -7.26 -23.33 -1.27
N PRO A 123 -8.02 -22.28 -0.93
CA PRO A 123 -7.70 -21.41 0.20
C PRO A 123 -7.77 -22.13 1.56
N TRP A 124 -8.15 -23.42 1.58
CA TRP A 124 -8.45 -24.21 2.77
C TRP A 124 -7.61 -25.49 2.93
N LEU A 125 -6.72 -25.77 1.98
CA LEU A 125 -5.70 -26.82 2.08
C LEU A 125 -4.34 -26.19 2.36
#